data_AF-A0A7V5IES8-F1
#
_entry.id   AF-A0A7V5IES8-F1
#
_cell.length_a   1.000
_cell.length_b   1.000
_cell.length_c   1.000
_cell.angle_alpha   90.00
_cell.angle_beta   90.00
_cell.angle_gamma   90.00
#
_symmetry.space_group_name_H-M   'P 1'
#
loop_
_entity.id
_entity.type
_entity.pdbx_description
1 polymer ?
#
loop_
_entity_poly.entity_id
_entity_poly.type
_entity_poly.pdbx_seq_one_letter_code
_entity_poly.pdbx_strand_id
1 'polypeptide(L)'
;MKLKTKKRKKARRVFGQLYERQELLNRVYQIISQGKQGLDVFLIEIGRMMAETVMYIEREEISGPDYRPLSSEIQKWGSQPGSIYLSDQKIPVEHPRLRGLKGEIVLKSYQKLKEPGGGFRRTFR
;
A
#
# COMPACT_ATOMS: atom_id res chain seq x y z
N MET A 1 -22.33 40.79 -46.71
CA MET A 1 -22.65 40.36 -45.32
C MET A 1 -22.49 38.85 -45.04
N LYS A 2 -22.69 37.92 -46.00
CA LYS A 2 -22.72 36.45 -45.77
C LYS A 2 -21.39 35.77 -45.40
N LEU A 3 -20.24 36.32 -45.79
CA LEU A 3 -18.92 35.70 -45.57
C LEU A 3 -18.44 35.76 -44.10
N LYS A 4 -18.70 36.88 -43.41
CA LYS A 4 -18.36 37.04 -41.98
C LYS A 4 -19.17 36.06 -41.11
N THR A 5 -20.42 35.80 -41.44
CA THR A 5 -21.30 34.87 -40.73
C THR A 5 -20.87 33.40 -40.91
N LYS A 6 -20.42 33.01 -42.12
CA LYS A 6 -19.84 31.68 -42.37
C LYS A 6 -18.55 31.44 -41.60
N LYS A 7 -17.62 32.41 -41.58
CA LYS A 7 -16.38 32.33 -40.78
C LYS A 7 -16.69 32.18 -39.28
N ARG A 8 -17.65 32.95 -38.75
CA ARG A 8 -18.06 32.88 -37.33
C ARG A 8 -18.69 31.54 -36.96
N LYS A 9 -19.52 30.95 -37.84
CA LYS A 9 -20.07 29.59 -37.64
C LYS A 9 -18.98 28.51 -37.65
N LYS A 10 -18.02 28.59 -38.57
CA LYS A 10 -16.89 27.64 -38.63
C LYS A 10 -16.05 27.71 -37.36
N ALA A 11 -15.70 28.91 -36.90
CA ALA A 11 -14.97 29.10 -35.65
C ALA A 11 -15.73 28.50 -34.45
N ARG A 12 -17.02 28.81 -34.26
CA ARG A 12 -17.83 28.22 -33.16
C ARG A 12 -17.86 26.68 -33.20
N ARG A 13 -17.91 26.08 -34.39
CA ARG A 13 -17.90 24.61 -34.55
C ARG A 13 -16.56 24.00 -34.11
N VAL A 14 -15.46 24.60 -34.54
CA VAL A 14 -14.10 24.17 -34.18
C VAL A 14 -13.87 24.33 -32.68
N PHE A 15 -14.27 25.47 -32.10
CA PHE A 15 -14.16 25.69 -30.65
C PHE A 15 -15.04 24.72 -29.85
N GLY A 16 -16.26 24.42 -30.30
CA GLY A 16 -17.12 23.40 -29.67
C GLY A 16 -16.48 22.01 -29.67
N GLN A 17 -15.94 21.58 -30.81
CA GLN A 17 -15.25 20.28 -30.94
C GLN A 17 -13.99 20.20 -30.06
N LEU A 18 -13.23 21.29 -29.94
CA LEU A 18 -12.07 21.35 -29.03
C LEU A 18 -12.50 21.27 -27.56
N TYR A 19 -13.59 21.95 -27.20
CA TYR A 19 -14.14 21.95 -25.84
C TYR A 19 -14.66 20.56 -25.44
N GLU A 20 -15.40 19.90 -26.34
CA GLU A 20 -15.88 18.51 -26.17
C GLU A 20 -14.72 17.52 -26.02
N ARG A 21 -13.66 17.69 -26.82
CA ARG A 21 -12.44 16.86 -26.71
C ARG A 21 -11.73 17.08 -25.37
N GLN A 22 -11.65 18.31 -24.89
CA GLN A 22 -11.05 18.61 -23.59
C GLN A 22 -11.89 18.03 -22.43
N GLU A 23 -13.22 18.08 -22.53
CA GLU A 23 -14.10 17.48 -21.53
C GLU A 23 -13.95 15.95 -21.48
N LEU A 24 -13.86 15.28 -22.63
CA LEU A 24 -13.58 13.86 -22.72
C LEU A 24 -12.23 13.49 -22.09
N LEU A 25 -11.16 14.25 -22.38
CA LEU A 25 -9.85 14.05 -21.77
C LEU A 25 -9.90 14.20 -20.25
N ASN A 26 -10.61 15.22 -19.76
CA ASN A 26 -10.78 15.44 -18.32
C ASN A 26 -11.53 14.27 -17.66
N ARG A 27 -12.59 13.75 -18.30
CA ARG A 27 -13.32 12.57 -17.79
C ARG A 27 -12.44 11.33 -17.72
N VAL A 28 -11.68 11.04 -18.77
CA VAL A 28 -10.75 9.90 -18.79
C VAL A 28 -9.67 10.07 -17.71
N TYR A 29 -9.11 11.28 -17.57
CA TYR A 29 -8.16 11.58 -16.50
C TYR A 29 -8.75 11.34 -15.11
N GLN A 30 -9.99 11.78 -14.87
CA GLN A 30 -10.68 11.54 -13.60
C GLN A 30 -10.86 10.06 -13.32
N ILE A 31 -11.30 9.27 -14.31
CA ILE A 31 -11.45 7.82 -14.17
C ILE A 31 -10.12 7.15 -13.81
N ILE A 32 -9.05 7.50 -14.53
CA ILE A 32 -7.71 6.94 -14.27
C ILE A 32 -7.20 7.36 -12.90
N SER A 33 -7.35 8.64 -12.54
CA SER A 33 -6.90 9.17 -11.25
C SER A 33 -7.63 8.51 -10.09
N GLN A 34 -8.95 8.36 -10.18
CA GLN A 34 -9.76 7.69 -9.16
C GLN A 34 -9.42 6.20 -9.06
N GLY A 35 -9.29 5.53 -10.21
CA GLY A 35 -8.86 4.12 -10.25
C GLY A 35 -7.49 3.90 -9.61
N LYS A 36 -6.53 4.79 -9.92
CA LYS A 36 -5.20 4.78 -9.30
C LYS A 36 -5.26 4.94 -7.78
N GLN A 37 -6.03 5.91 -7.30
CA GLN A 37 -6.18 6.15 -5.86
C GLN A 37 -6.77 4.93 -5.14
N GLY A 38 -7.79 4.29 -5.73
CA GLY A 38 -8.37 3.06 -5.17
C GLY A 38 -7.36 1.92 -5.10
N LEU A 39 -6.57 1.72 -6.16
CA LEU A 39 -5.52 0.70 -6.18
C LEU A 39 -4.38 1.00 -5.19
N ASP A 40 -3.98 2.26 -5.04
CA ASP A 40 -2.93 2.66 -4.11
C ASP A 40 -3.33 2.33 -2.66
N VAL A 41 -4.58 2.59 -2.26
CA VAL A 41 -5.11 2.23 -0.92
C VAL A 41 -5.15 0.71 -0.74
N PHE A 42 -5.66 -0.01 -1.74
CA PHE A 42 -5.76 -1.47 -1.70
C PHE A 42 -4.38 -2.15 -1.56
N LEU A 43 -3.39 -1.68 -2.31
CA LEU A 43 -2.03 -2.21 -2.26
C LEU A 43 -1.35 -1.97 -0.91
N ILE A 44 -1.61 -0.83 -0.26
CA ILE A 44 -1.11 -0.55 1.09
C ILE A 44 -1.70 -1.55 2.08
N GLU A 45 -3.01 -1.79 2.03
CA GLU A 45 -3.68 -2.70 2.96
C GLU A 45 -3.22 -4.16 2.78
N ILE A 46 -3.09 -4.62 1.54
CA ILE A 46 -2.52 -5.95 1.27
C ILE A 46 -1.07 -6.04 1.75
N GLY A 47 -0.24 -5.05 1.44
CA GLY A 47 1.16 -5.05 1.85
C GLY A 47 1.30 -5.08 3.38
N ARG A 48 0.41 -4.38 4.09
CA ARG A 48 0.32 -4.42 5.55
C ARG A 48 -0.04 -5.81 6.04
N MET A 49 -1.12 -6.40 5.51
CA MET A 49 -1.59 -7.73 5.92
C MET A 49 -0.52 -8.80 5.66
N MET A 50 0.17 -8.74 4.52
CA MET A 50 1.28 -9.64 4.20
C MET A 50 2.44 -9.49 5.18
N ALA A 51 2.81 -8.25 5.53
CA ALA A 51 3.87 -8.00 6.49
C ALA A 51 3.53 -8.54 7.89
N GLU A 52 2.32 -8.30 8.38
CA GLU A 52 1.83 -8.84 9.66
C GLU A 52 1.84 -10.38 9.62
N THR A 53 1.38 -10.98 8.52
CA THR A 53 1.38 -12.44 8.32
C THR A 53 2.79 -13.03 8.38
N VAL A 54 3.78 -12.40 7.72
CA VAL A 54 5.18 -12.84 7.77
C VAL A 54 5.71 -12.83 9.22
N MET A 55 5.35 -11.81 10.01
CA MET A 55 5.73 -11.76 11.42
C MET A 55 5.06 -12.86 12.24
N TYR A 56 3.80 -13.20 11.95
CA TYR A 56 3.12 -14.33 12.60
C TYR A 56 3.75 -15.68 12.23
N ILE A 57 4.16 -15.86 10.97
CA ILE A 57 4.88 -17.06 10.54
C ILE A 57 6.20 -17.18 11.31
N GLU A 58 7.02 -16.11 11.35
CA GLU A 58 8.28 -16.13 12.12
C GLU A 58 8.04 -16.41 13.61
N ARG A 59 6.97 -15.83 14.18
CA ARG A 59 6.58 -16.10 15.59
C ARG A 59 6.30 -17.59 15.79
N GLU A 60 5.56 -18.23 14.90
CA GLU A 60 5.27 -19.66 14.98
C GLU A 60 6.51 -20.52 14.73
N GLU A 61 7.41 -20.12 13.84
CA GLU A 61 8.70 -20.81 13.64
C GLU A 61 9.55 -20.81 14.93
N ILE A 62 9.52 -19.71 15.71
CA ILE A 62 10.29 -19.60 16.96
C ILE A 62 9.61 -20.33 18.11
N SER A 63 8.29 -20.17 18.27
CA SER A 63 7.56 -20.64 19.46
C SER A 63 6.79 -21.94 19.27
N GLY A 64 6.60 -22.39 18.03
CA GLY A 64 5.70 -23.47 17.64
C GLY A 64 4.26 -23.01 17.45
N PRO A 65 3.41 -23.85 16.84
CA PRO A 65 1.98 -23.61 16.74
C PRO A 65 1.31 -23.63 18.12
N ASP A 66 0.15 -22.99 18.26
CA ASP A 66 -0.56 -22.86 19.56
C ASP A 66 -0.89 -24.21 20.22
N TYR A 67 -1.22 -25.23 19.42
CA TYR A 67 -1.55 -26.57 19.92
C TYR A 67 -0.31 -27.44 20.21
N ARG A 68 0.89 -27.00 19.81
CA ARG A 68 2.14 -27.76 20.01
C ARG A 68 3.32 -26.78 20.14
N PRO A 69 3.48 -26.10 21.28
CA PRO A 69 4.60 -25.20 21.50
C PRO A 69 5.93 -25.97 21.46
N LEU A 70 6.96 -25.36 20.88
CA LEU A 70 8.30 -25.95 20.79
C LEU A 70 9.05 -25.92 22.12
N SER A 71 8.77 -24.92 22.96
CA SER A 71 9.37 -24.77 24.28
C SER A 71 8.39 -24.08 25.23
N SER A 72 8.35 -24.52 26.49
CA SER A 72 7.60 -23.86 27.56
C SER A 72 8.25 -22.55 28.03
N GLU A 73 9.51 -22.33 27.67
CA GLU A 73 10.28 -21.14 28.03
C GLU A 73 9.95 -19.91 27.16
N ILE A 74 9.35 -20.13 25.99
CA ILE A 74 8.98 -19.08 25.04
C ILE A 74 7.48 -18.87 25.10
N GLN A 75 7.08 -17.69 25.56
CA GLN A 75 5.68 -17.30 25.69
C GLN A 75 5.27 -16.31 24.61
N LYS A 76 4.07 -16.54 24.09
CA LYS A 76 3.35 -15.68 23.16
C LYS A 76 2.68 -14.53 23.93
N TRP A 77 3.21 -13.31 23.84
CA TRP A 77 2.79 -12.17 24.67
C TRP A 77 1.82 -11.22 23.93
N GLY A 78 1.02 -11.73 23.00
CA GLY A 78 0.11 -10.92 22.19
C GLY A 78 0.81 -10.09 21.11
N SER A 79 0.25 -8.92 20.81
CA SER A 79 0.73 -8.02 19.75
C SER A 79 0.93 -6.60 20.29
N GLN A 80 1.76 -5.81 19.61
CA GLN A 80 2.03 -4.42 19.95
C GLN A 80 1.98 -3.52 18.73
N PRO A 81 1.45 -2.29 18.88
CA PRO A 81 1.46 -1.28 17.83
C PRO A 81 2.87 -0.87 17.48
N GLY A 82 3.15 -0.85 16.20
CA GLY A 82 4.42 -0.49 15.61
C GLY A 82 4.24 0.16 14.25
N SER A 83 5.34 0.25 13.52
CA SER A 83 5.33 0.75 12.15
C SER A 83 6.41 0.10 11.32
N ILE A 84 6.13 -0.05 10.04
CA ILE A 84 7.07 -0.56 9.04
C ILE A 84 7.08 0.36 7.82
N TYR A 85 8.05 0.17 6.95
CA TYR A 85 8.11 0.81 5.65
C TYR A 85 7.61 -0.14 4.56
N LEU A 86 6.59 0.31 3.82
CA LEU A 86 6.21 -0.27 2.53
C LEU A 86 6.61 0.70 1.43
N SER A 87 7.60 0.30 0.61
CA SER A 87 8.27 1.22 -0.31
C SER A 87 8.78 2.45 0.46
N ASP A 88 8.31 3.65 0.13
CA ASP A 88 8.72 4.91 0.74
C ASP A 88 7.74 5.41 1.82
N GLN A 89 6.69 4.62 2.12
CA GLN A 89 5.65 5.01 3.07
C GLN A 89 5.80 4.26 4.38
N LYS A 90 5.80 5.01 5.48
CA LYS A 90 5.74 4.46 6.83
C LYS A 90 4.29 4.17 7.19
N ILE A 91 3.97 2.90 7.43
CA ILE A 91 2.62 2.44 7.75
C ILE A 91 2.55 1.87 9.17
N PRO A 92 1.44 2.06 9.89
CA PRO A 92 1.23 1.43 11.19
C PRO A 92 0.91 -0.06 11.02
N VAL A 93 1.40 -0.89 11.94
CA VAL A 93 1.13 -2.33 11.97
C VAL A 93 1.05 -2.84 13.41
N GLU A 94 0.38 -3.96 13.61
CA GLU A 94 0.43 -4.71 14.86
C GLU A 94 1.40 -5.88 14.71
N HIS A 95 2.53 -5.85 15.42
CA HIS A 95 3.50 -6.93 15.34
C HIS A 95 3.39 -7.87 16.56
N PRO A 96 3.47 -9.21 16.37
CA PRO A 96 3.45 -10.14 17.47
C PRO A 96 4.68 -10.00 18.37
N ARG A 97 4.48 -10.35 19.64
CA ARG A 97 5.53 -10.35 20.67
C ARG A 97 5.80 -11.75 21.19
N LEU A 98 7.08 -12.03 21.36
CA LEU A 98 7.57 -13.25 21.99
C LEU A 98 8.44 -12.87 23.19
N ARG A 99 8.33 -13.64 24.26
CA ARG A 99 9.15 -13.48 25.46
C ARG A 99 9.76 -14.81 25.83
N GLY A 100 11.09 -14.85 25.93
CA GLY A 100 11.83 -15.97 26.49
C GLY A 100 12.26 -15.71 27.92
N LEU A 101 13.04 -16.64 28.50
CA LEU A 101 13.63 -16.50 29.84
C LEU A 101 14.48 -15.22 30.01
N LYS A 102 15.19 -14.82 28.95
CA LYS A 102 16.09 -13.64 28.95
C LYS A 102 15.39 -12.33 28.60
N GLY A 103 14.07 -12.34 28.38
CA GLY A 103 13.29 -11.16 28.02
C GLY A 103 12.64 -11.26 26.65
N GLU A 104 12.36 -10.11 26.05
CA GLU A 104 11.65 -10.02 24.77
C GLU A 104 12.52 -10.48 23.59
N ILE A 105 11.96 -11.35 22.76
CA ILE A 105 12.58 -11.85 21.53
C ILE A 105 12.06 -10.99 20.39
N VAL A 106 12.94 -10.17 19.81
CA VAL A 106 12.57 -9.32 18.69
C VAL A 106 12.55 -10.13 17.39
N LEU A 107 11.48 -9.99 16.62
CA LEU A 107 11.30 -10.63 15.32
C LEU A 107 12.23 -9.99 14.28
N LYS A 108 12.98 -10.81 13.54
CA LYS A 108 13.91 -10.35 12.50
C LYS A 108 13.15 -9.76 11.32
N SER A 109 11.98 -10.33 10.97
CA SER A 109 11.10 -9.79 9.93
C SER A 109 10.67 -8.36 10.25
N TYR A 110 10.24 -8.11 11.50
CA TYR A 110 9.85 -6.78 11.94
C TYR A 110 11.02 -5.80 11.89
N GLN A 111 12.21 -6.17 12.39
CA GLN A 111 13.40 -5.31 12.31
C GLN A 111 13.73 -4.91 10.87
N LYS A 112 13.74 -5.89 9.95
CA LYS A 112 14.01 -5.62 8.52
C LYS A 112 12.98 -4.69 7.89
N LEU A 113 11.70 -4.88 8.21
CA LEU A 113 10.62 -4.06 7.68
C LEU A 113 10.56 -2.66 8.33
N LYS A 114 11.17 -2.48 9.51
CA LYS A 114 11.27 -1.19 10.19
C LYS A 114 12.35 -0.29 9.59
N GLU A 115 13.27 -0.82 8.78
CA GLU A 115 14.29 -0.06 8.10
C GLU A 115 13.81 0.51 6.76
N PRO A 116 14.04 1.81 6.48
CA PRO A 116 13.72 2.37 5.17
C PRO A 116 14.56 1.69 4.08
N GLY A 117 13.89 1.11 3.08
CA GLY A 117 14.54 0.36 1.99
C GLY A 117 14.80 -1.13 2.27
N GLY A 118 14.49 -1.63 3.47
CA GLY A 118 14.53 -3.06 3.82
C GLY A 118 13.28 -3.84 3.37
N GLY A 119 12.19 -3.14 3.07
CA GLY A 119 10.92 -3.70 2.59
C GLY A 119 10.83 -3.88 1.06
N PHE A 120 9.72 -4.48 0.63
CA PHE A 120 9.38 -4.80 -0.78
C PHE A 120 9.64 -3.59 -1.70
N ARG A 121 10.76 -3.62 -2.44
CA ARG A 121 11.07 -2.59 -3.45
C ARG A 121 10.07 -2.71 -4.60
N ARG A 122 9.54 -1.58 -5.09
CA ARG A 122 8.88 -1.54 -6.39
C ARG A 122 9.92 -1.82 -7.48
N THR A 123 10.07 -3.09 -7.86
CA THR A 123 10.83 -3.48 -9.05
C THR A 123 9.96 -3.33 -10.29
N PHE A 124 9.52 -2.11 -10.59
CA PHE A 124 9.01 -1.77 -11.91
C PHE A 124 9.52 -0.37 -12.23
N ARG A 125 10.59 -0.33 -13.03
CA ARG A 125 11.16 0.88 -13.62
C ARG A 125 10.82 0.88 -15.10
#